data_AF-A0A0U5FH60-F1
#
_entry.id   AF-A0A0U5FH60-F1
#
_cell.length_a   1.000
_cell.length_b   1.000
_cell.length_c   1.000
_cell.angle_alpha   90.00
_cell.angle_beta   90.00
_cell.angle_gamma   90.00
#
_symmetry.space_group_name_H-M   'P 1'
#
loop_
_entity.id
_entity.type
_entity.pdbx_description
1 polymer ?
#
loop_
_entity_poly.entity_id
_entity_poly.type
_entity_poly.pdbx_seq_one_letter_code
_entity_poly.pdbx_strand_id
1 'polypeptide(L)'
;MLWGKPALGAYYMFEPDVESNRSACGVQFTNKRQLLSPPRLILRPDEGGFPPLRELPLLTLEPSAGPEPRDLEAGFSGYWLISARLHDVRASVDPEAFAFAEVDYRMADGTPGARHYLCDVVCERDALDEAGSRLKIDTPRVP
;
A
#
# COMPACT_ATOMS: atom_id res chain seq x y z
N MET A 1 -0.19 -20.81 6.51
CA MET A 1 0.70 -21.31 7.58
C MET A 1 0.45 -20.50 8.84
N LEU A 2 0.49 -21.12 10.03
CA LEU A 2 0.39 -20.40 11.31
C LEU A 2 1.73 -19.73 11.61
N TRP A 3 1.79 -18.41 11.57
CA TRP A 3 3.03 -17.66 11.83
C TRP A 3 3.39 -17.75 13.32
N GLY A 4 4.61 -18.21 13.62
CA GLY A 4 5.17 -18.20 14.96
C GLY A 4 5.47 -16.78 15.46
N LYS A 5 5.76 -16.63 16.75
CA LYS A 5 6.18 -15.32 17.30
C LYS A 5 7.44 -14.83 16.57
N PRO A 6 7.56 -13.51 16.32
CA PRO A 6 8.78 -12.96 15.76
C PRO A 6 9.98 -13.31 16.66
N ALA A 7 11.07 -13.74 16.03
CA ALA A 7 12.30 -14.14 16.67
C ALA A 7 13.38 -13.07 16.42
N LEU A 8 14.18 -12.79 17.43
CA LEU A 8 15.26 -11.82 17.32
C LEU A 8 16.29 -12.29 16.28
N GLY A 9 16.65 -11.40 15.35
CA GLY A 9 17.62 -11.68 14.28
C GLY A 9 17.05 -12.43 13.08
N ALA A 10 15.75 -12.75 13.08
CA ALA A 10 15.07 -13.29 11.90
C ALA A 10 14.52 -12.15 11.01
N TYR A 11 14.48 -12.41 9.71
CA TYR A 11 13.90 -11.51 8.71
C TYR A 11 12.46 -11.90 8.44
N TYR A 12 11.61 -10.89 8.21
CA TYR A 12 10.18 -11.04 7.98
C TYR A 12 9.79 -10.25 6.73
N MET A 13 8.96 -10.84 5.89
CA MET A 13 8.35 -10.12 4.76
C MET A 13 7.16 -9.32 5.27
N PHE A 14 7.15 -8.02 5.00
CA PHE A 14 6.05 -7.14 5.36
C PHE A 14 5.37 -6.65 4.08
N GLU A 15 4.28 -7.31 3.73
CA GLU A 15 3.51 -7.04 2.52
C GLU A 15 2.01 -7.03 2.82
N PRO A 16 1.19 -6.42 1.94
CA PRO A 16 -0.25 -6.60 2.02
C PRO A 16 -0.58 -8.09 1.98
N ASP A 17 -1.49 -8.52 2.85
CA ASP A 17 -1.92 -9.92 2.86
C ASP A 17 -2.73 -10.23 1.60
N VAL A 18 -2.05 -10.85 0.63
CA VAL A 18 -2.57 -11.32 -0.66
C VAL A 18 -2.85 -12.82 -0.71
N GLU A 19 -2.37 -13.57 0.29
CA GLU A 19 -2.46 -15.04 0.32
C GLU A 19 -3.67 -15.55 1.12
N SER A 20 -4.22 -14.75 2.03
CA SER A 20 -5.41 -15.18 2.76
C SER A 20 -6.64 -15.18 1.86
N ASN A 21 -7.54 -16.15 2.04
CA ASN A 21 -8.84 -16.19 1.38
C ASN A 21 -9.83 -15.13 1.94
N ARG A 22 -9.30 -13.99 2.43
CA ARG A 22 -10.09 -12.90 2.96
C ARG A 22 -10.56 -12.00 1.82
N SER A 23 -11.77 -11.47 1.98
CA SER A 23 -12.32 -10.49 1.06
C SER A 23 -11.48 -9.22 1.03
N ALA A 24 -11.32 -8.63 -0.16
CA ALA A 24 -10.77 -7.29 -0.31
C ALA A 24 -11.61 -6.28 0.50
N CYS A 25 -10.96 -5.24 1.03
CA CYS A 25 -11.69 -4.20 1.77
C CYS A 25 -12.69 -3.47 0.85
N GLY A 26 -13.76 -2.96 1.45
CA GLY A 26 -14.83 -2.25 0.74
C GLY A 26 -14.49 -0.80 0.37
N VAL A 27 -13.26 -0.35 0.59
CA VAL A 27 -12.86 1.04 0.35
C VAL A 27 -12.56 1.25 -1.14
N GLN A 28 -13.13 2.30 -1.72
CA GLN A 28 -12.96 2.64 -3.13
C GLN A 28 -12.66 4.12 -3.32
N PHE A 29 -11.97 4.46 -4.40
CA PHE A 29 -11.84 5.85 -4.82
C PHE A 29 -13.15 6.41 -5.36
N THR A 30 -13.63 7.49 -4.76
CA THR A 30 -14.80 8.22 -5.25
C THR A 30 -14.43 9.17 -6.38
N ASN A 31 -13.26 9.83 -6.30
CA ASN A 31 -12.80 10.81 -7.30
C ASN A 31 -11.60 10.33 -8.14
N LYS A 32 -11.46 9.02 -8.37
CA LYS A 32 -10.29 8.46 -9.11
C LYS A 32 -10.08 9.13 -10.48
N ARG A 33 -11.16 9.40 -11.21
CA ARG A 33 -11.10 9.95 -12.56
C ARG A 33 -10.56 11.37 -12.59
N GLN A 34 -10.84 12.15 -11.55
CA GLN A 34 -10.36 13.52 -11.38
C GLN A 34 -8.86 13.54 -11.03
N LEU A 35 -8.42 12.54 -10.26
CA LEU A 35 -7.01 12.37 -9.88
C LEU A 35 -6.13 11.90 -11.05
N LEU A 36 -6.68 11.08 -11.96
CA LEU A 36 -5.93 10.55 -13.10
C LEU A 36 -5.62 11.63 -14.14
N SER A 37 -4.38 11.61 -14.64
CA SER A 37 -3.97 12.37 -15.81
C SER A 37 -3.90 11.42 -17.02
N PRO A 38 -4.73 11.61 -18.06
CA PRO A 38 -4.61 10.83 -19.29
C PRO A 38 -3.19 10.86 -19.85
N PRO A 39 -2.67 9.76 -20.42
CA PRO A 39 -3.35 8.49 -20.73
C PRO A 39 -3.28 7.43 -19.61
N ARG A 40 -2.89 7.80 -18.37
CA ARG A 40 -2.60 6.81 -17.32
C ARG A 40 -3.85 6.10 -16.79
N LEU A 41 -3.71 4.80 -16.52
CA LEU A 41 -4.76 3.95 -15.95
C LEU A 41 -4.68 3.86 -14.41
N ILE A 42 -3.48 4.10 -13.86
CA ILE A 42 -3.21 4.13 -12.42
C ILE A 42 -2.60 5.49 -12.03
N LEU A 43 -2.64 5.79 -10.73
CA LEU A 43 -2.18 7.07 -10.20
C LEU A 43 -0.66 7.07 -9.96
N ARG A 44 -0.12 5.93 -9.51
CA ARG A 44 1.31 5.77 -9.28
C ARG A 44 2.11 5.94 -10.58
N PRO A 45 3.14 6.80 -10.61
CA PRO A 45 4.09 6.89 -11.70
C PRO A 45 4.99 5.66 -11.82
N ASP A 46 5.58 5.46 -12.99
CA ASP A 46 6.53 4.38 -13.22
C ASP A 46 7.78 4.56 -12.35
N GLU A 47 8.19 5.82 -12.13
CA GLU A 47 9.29 6.22 -11.26
C GLU A 47 8.97 6.12 -9.75
N GLY A 48 7.72 5.80 -9.40
CA GLY A 48 7.22 5.82 -8.02
C GLY A 48 6.91 7.23 -7.49
N GLY A 49 6.53 7.28 -6.23
CA GLY A 49 6.09 8.48 -5.54
C GLY A 49 4.69 8.94 -5.97
N PHE A 50 4.38 10.20 -5.69
CA PHE A 50 3.08 10.79 -6.02
C PHE A 50 3.24 11.86 -7.11
N PRO A 51 2.41 11.82 -8.17
CA PRO A 51 2.33 12.95 -9.08
C PRO A 51 1.66 14.13 -8.36
N PRO A 52 1.75 15.36 -8.89
CA PRO A 52 0.90 16.45 -8.44
C PRO A 52 -0.58 16.04 -8.49
N LEU A 53 -1.21 15.95 -7.33
CA LEU A 53 -2.62 15.56 -7.22
C LEU A 53 -3.50 16.77 -7.51
N ARG A 54 -4.42 16.62 -8.46
CA ARG A 54 -5.34 17.70 -8.90
C ARG A 54 -6.40 18.01 -7.84
N GLU A 55 -6.73 17.02 -7.03
CA GLU A 55 -7.67 17.08 -5.92
C GLU A 55 -7.12 16.23 -4.78
N LEU A 56 -7.63 16.44 -3.57
CA LEU A 56 -7.39 15.52 -2.46
C LEU A 56 -8.03 14.15 -2.80
N PRO A 57 -7.31 13.02 -2.64
CA PRO A 57 -7.90 11.71 -2.85
C PRO A 57 -9.08 11.46 -1.91
N LEU A 58 -10.26 11.21 -2.49
CA LEU A 58 -11.47 10.87 -1.76
C LEU A 58 -11.71 9.37 -1.83
N LEU A 59 -11.71 8.71 -0.67
CA LEU A 59 -11.98 7.30 -0.51
C LEU A 59 -13.27 7.10 0.29
N THR A 60 -14.15 6.22 -0.15
CA THR A 60 -15.39 5.89 0.56
C THR A 60 -15.45 4.40 0.86
N LEU A 61 -15.85 4.03 2.09
CA LEU A 61 -16.20 2.67 2.42
C LEU A 61 -17.58 2.34 1.88
N GLU A 62 -17.64 1.31 1.02
CA GLU A 62 -18.89 0.70 0.55
C GLU A 62 -19.09 -0.64 1.27
N PRO A 63 -19.98 -0.74 2.28
CA PRO A 63 -20.17 -1.96 3.05
C PRO A 63 -20.63 -3.16 2.21
N SER A 64 -21.27 -2.90 1.07
CA SER A 64 -21.67 -3.91 0.10
C SER A 64 -20.50 -4.45 -0.72
N ALA A 65 -19.39 -3.70 -0.82
CA ALA A 65 -18.19 -4.09 -1.55
C ALA A 65 -17.17 -4.85 -0.68
N GLY A 66 -17.24 -4.69 0.65
CA GLY A 66 -16.35 -5.40 1.56
C GLY A 66 -16.27 -4.81 2.97
N PRO A 67 -15.44 -5.40 3.84
CA PRO A 67 -15.22 -4.92 5.21
C PRO A 67 -14.40 -3.61 5.24
N GLU A 68 -14.27 -3.03 6.44
CA GLU A 68 -13.33 -1.95 6.72
C GLU A 68 -11.88 -2.32 6.37
N PRO A 69 -11.03 -1.32 6.03
CA PRO A 69 -9.64 -1.57 5.69
C PRO A 69 -8.83 -2.02 6.90
N ARG A 70 -7.87 -2.92 6.67
CA ARG A 70 -6.79 -3.25 7.60
C ARG A 70 -5.74 -2.14 7.59
N ASP A 71 -4.68 -2.34 8.37
CA ASP A 71 -3.55 -1.41 8.41
C ASP A 71 -2.80 -1.28 7.10
N LEU A 72 -2.86 -2.30 6.25
CA LEU A 72 -2.17 -2.35 4.97
C LEU A 72 -3.06 -3.06 3.95
N GLU A 73 -3.60 -2.28 3.00
CA GLU A 73 -4.42 -2.78 1.90
C GLU A 73 -3.75 -2.47 0.56
N ALA A 74 -3.76 -3.43 -0.36
CA ALA A 74 -3.25 -3.26 -1.72
C ALA A 74 -4.33 -2.77 -2.69
N GLY A 75 -3.94 -2.47 -3.93
CA GLY A 75 -4.88 -2.24 -5.03
C GLY A 75 -5.37 -0.80 -5.20
N PHE A 76 -4.77 0.17 -4.50
CA PHE A 76 -5.19 1.56 -4.54
C PHE A 76 -4.48 2.34 -5.65
N SER A 77 -4.77 1.96 -6.90
CA SER A 77 -4.27 2.67 -8.10
C SER A 77 -2.73 2.75 -8.17
N GLY A 78 -2.08 1.63 -7.84
CA GLY A 78 -0.62 1.50 -7.74
C GLY A 78 -0.08 1.72 -6.33
N TYR A 79 -0.89 2.23 -5.40
CA TYR A 79 -0.48 2.46 -4.00
C TYR A 79 -1.05 1.42 -3.04
N TRP A 80 -0.53 1.48 -1.81
CA TRP A 80 -1.16 0.87 -0.64
C TRP A 80 -2.01 1.90 0.10
N LEU A 81 -3.14 1.48 0.65
CA LEU A 81 -3.87 2.22 1.67
C LEU A 81 -3.39 1.76 3.04
N ILE A 82 -2.97 2.71 3.89
CA ILE A 82 -2.45 2.41 5.22
C ILE A 82 -3.17 3.19 6.31
N SER A 83 -3.30 2.60 7.49
CA SER A 83 -3.82 3.28 8.67
C SER A 83 -2.83 4.30 9.24
N ALA A 84 -3.32 5.25 10.02
CA ALA A 84 -2.45 6.24 10.67
C ALA A 84 -1.38 5.62 11.57
N ARG A 85 -1.69 4.55 12.31
CA ARG A 85 -0.70 3.87 13.14
C ARG A 85 0.42 3.22 12.32
N LEU A 86 0.11 2.66 11.14
CA LEU A 86 1.15 2.09 10.29
C LEU A 86 1.97 3.18 9.60
N HIS A 87 1.32 4.29 9.21
CA HIS A 87 2.01 5.49 8.74
C HIS A 87 3.05 5.96 9.75
N ASP A 88 2.65 6.15 11.01
CA ASP A 88 3.55 6.70 12.05
C ASP A 88 4.75 5.78 12.30
N VAL A 89 4.54 4.46 12.30
CA VAL A 89 5.64 3.48 12.39
C VAL A 89 6.59 3.62 11.20
N ARG A 90 6.07 3.62 9.97
CA ARG A 90 6.91 3.71 8.76
C ARG A 90 7.69 5.01 8.69
N ALA A 91 7.03 6.14 8.95
CA ALA A 91 7.66 7.45 9.00
C ALA A 91 8.73 7.55 10.10
N SER A 92 8.60 6.81 11.20
CA SER A 92 9.62 6.78 12.26
C SER A 92 10.82 5.88 11.98
N VAL A 93 10.61 4.79 11.22
CA VAL A 93 11.64 3.77 10.96
C VAL A 93 12.55 4.18 9.81
N ASP A 94 11.98 4.61 8.69
CA ASP A 94 12.73 5.07 7.53
C ASP A 94 11.89 6.14 6.76
N PRO A 95 12.06 7.42 7.11
CA PRO A 95 11.30 8.51 6.50
C PRO A 95 11.54 8.67 4.99
N GLU A 96 12.67 8.18 4.48
CA GLU A 96 13.06 8.33 3.07
C GLU A 96 12.65 7.11 2.23
N ALA A 97 12.29 5.98 2.87
CA ALA A 97 11.85 4.78 2.16
C ALA A 97 10.45 4.88 1.58
N PHE A 98 9.61 5.75 2.14
CA PHE A 98 8.19 5.83 1.81
C PHE A 98 7.77 7.24 1.42
N ALA A 99 6.90 7.32 0.41
CA ALA A 99 6.12 8.52 0.15
C ALA A 99 4.70 8.31 0.65
N PHE A 100 4.07 9.40 1.12
CA PHE A 100 2.71 9.38 1.63
C PHE A 100 1.86 10.50 1.02
N ALA A 101 0.57 10.23 0.84
CA ALA A 101 -0.43 11.24 0.53
C ALA A 101 -1.63 11.10 1.46
N GLU A 102 -2.13 12.24 1.95
CA GLU A 102 -3.36 12.29 2.72
C GLU A 102 -4.55 11.87 1.84
N VAL A 103 -5.56 11.29 2.50
CA VAL A 103 -6.85 10.98 1.87
C VAL A 103 -7.96 11.56 2.71
N ASP A 104 -9.00 12.03 2.04
CA ASP A 104 -10.30 12.22 2.68
C ASP A 104 -11.02 10.86 2.69
N TYR A 105 -11.06 10.20 3.85
CA TYR A 105 -11.74 8.92 4.00
C TYR A 105 -13.12 9.10 4.60
N ARG A 106 -14.14 8.56 3.93
CA ARG A 106 -15.55 8.67 4.30
C ARG A 106 -16.20 7.32 4.50
N MET A 107 -17.13 7.26 5.44
CA MET A 107 -18.08 6.17 5.58
C MET A 107 -19.20 6.33 4.54
N ALA A 108 -20.01 5.29 4.33
CA ALA A 108 -21.09 5.29 3.34
C ALA A 108 -22.13 6.41 3.54
N ASP A 109 -22.28 6.93 4.76
CA ASP A 109 -23.16 8.05 5.10
C ASP A 109 -22.50 9.43 4.92
N GLY A 110 -21.27 9.47 4.41
CA GLY A 110 -20.48 10.69 4.21
C GLY A 110 -19.77 11.21 5.46
N THR A 111 -19.91 10.54 6.61
CA THR A 111 -19.16 10.90 7.82
C THR A 111 -17.67 10.61 7.64
N PRO A 112 -16.78 11.42 8.24
CA PRO A 112 -15.34 11.14 8.22
C PRO A 112 -15.04 9.81 8.91
N GLY A 113 -14.29 8.95 8.22
CA GLY A 113 -13.75 7.73 8.81
C GLY A 113 -12.42 7.97 9.53
N ALA A 114 -11.79 6.89 9.99
CA ALA A 114 -10.47 6.95 10.64
C ALA A 114 -9.39 7.46 9.66
N ARG A 115 -8.37 8.16 10.16
CA ARG A 115 -7.31 8.71 9.31
C ARG A 115 -6.51 7.59 8.63
N HIS A 116 -6.39 7.70 7.30
CA HIS A 116 -5.62 6.81 6.45
C HIS A 116 -4.75 7.62 5.49
N TYR A 117 -3.84 6.94 4.80
CA TYR A 117 -2.95 7.53 3.81
C TYR A 117 -2.77 6.58 2.63
N LEU A 118 -2.54 7.14 1.45
CA LEU A 118 -1.89 6.39 0.38
C LEU A 118 -0.39 6.33 0.67
N CYS A 119 0.23 5.19 0.40
CA CYS A 119 1.65 4.96 0.61
C CYS A 119 2.27 4.29 -0.62
N ASP A 120 3.45 4.79 -0.99
CA ASP A 120 4.33 4.16 -1.96
C ASP A 120 5.70 3.87 -1.33
N VAL A 121 6.36 2.82 -1.82
CA VAL A 121 7.78 2.56 -1.53
C VAL A 121 8.59 3.25 -2.62
N VAL A 122 9.43 4.21 -2.21
CA VAL A 122 10.19 5.08 -3.14
C VAL A 122 11.70 4.91 -3.03
N CYS A 123 12.17 4.15 -2.05
CA CYS A 123 13.56 3.73 -1.96
C CYS A 123 13.62 2.20 -1.96
N GLU A 124 14.36 1.66 -2.91
CA GLU A 124 14.80 0.27 -2.87
C GLU A 124 16.27 0.24 -2.45
N ARG A 125 16.57 -0.51 -1.40
CA ARG A 125 17.94 -0.73 -0.94
C ARG A 125 18.29 -2.18 -1.16
N ASP A 126 19.48 -2.42 -1.68
CA ASP A 126 20.05 -3.76 -1.74
C ASP A 126 20.38 -4.21 -0.31
N ALA A 127 19.50 -5.04 0.24
CA ALA A 127 19.60 -5.59 1.58
C ALA A 127 19.92 -7.10 1.55
N LEU A 128 20.13 -7.66 0.35
CA LEU A 128 20.36 -9.09 0.18
C LEU A 128 21.85 -9.39 0.38
N ASP A 129 22.19 -10.12 1.45
CA ASP A 129 23.54 -10.69 1.57
C ASP A 129 23.68 -11.86 0.60
N GLU A 130 24.10 -11.58 -0.63
CA GLU A 130 24.29 -12.60 -1.67
C GLU A 130 25.33 -13.67 -1.28
N ALA A 131 26.32 -13.30 -0.45
CA ALA A 131 27.40 -14.21 -0.05
C ALA A 131 26.96 -15.16 1.08
N GLY A 132 26.13 -14.66 2.02
CA GLY A 132 25.62 -15.43 3.15
C GLY A 132 24.31 -16.16 2.90
N SER A 133 23.58 -15.81 1.83
CA SER A 133 22.23 -16.33 1.57
C SER A 133 22.21 -17.47 0.55
N ARG A 134 21.41 -18.50 0.80
CA ARG A 134 21.08 -19.51 -0.23
C ARG A 134 19.88 -19.02 -1.02
N LEU A 135 20.13 -18.43 -2.19
CA LEU A 135 19.11 -17.84 -3.04
C LEU A 135 18.54 -18.87 -4.02
N LYS A 136 17.23 -18.78 -4.29
CA LYS A 136 16.61 -19.38 -5.47
C LYS A 136 16.03 -18.25 -6.31
N ILE A 137 16.70 -17.95 -7.41
CA ILE A 137 16.32 -16.89 -8.33
C ILE A 137 15.65 -17.56 -9.53
N ASP A 138 14.37 -17.27 -9.78
CA ASP A 138 13.72 -17.66 -11.03
C ASP A 138 14.16 -16.66 -12.11
N THR A 139 15.07 -17.09 -12.98
CA THR A 139 15.41 -16.32 -14.18
C THR A 139 14.38 -16.58 -15.27
N PRO A 140 13.87 -15.53 -15.95
CA PRO A 140 12.99 -15.74 -17.10
C PRO A 140 13.72 -16.59 -18.15
N ARG A 141 13.02 -17.58 -18.71
CA ARG A 141 13.54 -18.32 -19.87
C ARG A 141 13.76 -17.32 -21.01
N VAL A 142 15.03 -17.07 -21.33
CA VAL A 142 15.39 -16.38 -22.58
C VAL A 142 14.99 -17.31 -23.74
N PRO A 143 14.26 -16.82 -24.75
CA PRO A 143 13.83 -17.61 -25.90
C PRO A 143 15.01 -18.12 -26.73
#